data_AF-A0AAU6CF02-F1
#
_entry.id   AF-A0AAU6CF02-F1
#
_cell.length_a   1.000
_cell.length_b   1.000
_cell.length_c   1.000
_cell.angle_alpha   90.00
_cell.angle_beta   90.00
_cell.angle_gamma   90.00
#
_symmetry.space_group_name_H-M   'P 1'
#
loop_
_entity.id
_entity.type
_entity.pdbx_description
1 polymer ?
#
loop_
_entity_poly.entity_id
_entity_poly.type
_entity_poly.pdbx_seq_one_letter_code
_entity_poly.pdbx_strand_id
1 'polypeptide(L)' 'MTPVQILSLLLALSCAANIAVIAGFAGRAAGLGLSASLMAAGTAGASSLGLYFAALAAYR' A
#
# COMPACT_ATOMS: atom_id res chain seq x y z
N MET A 1 1.73 12.51 19.55
CA MET A 1 1.92 11.17 18.97
C MET A 1 2.92 10.42 19.81
N THR A 2 2.60 9.19 20.23
CA THR A 2 3.56 8.36 20.98
C THR A 2 4.55 7.69 20.01
N PRO A 3 5.74 7.29 20.47
CA PRO A 3 6.72 6.59 19.62
C PRO A 3 6.14 5.35 18.92
N VAL A 4 5.27 4.60 19.61
CA VAL A 4 4.58 3.43 19.06
C VAL A 4 3.69 3.80 17.87
N GLN A 5 2.99 4.94 17.93
CA GLN A 5 2.15 5.40 16.81
C GLN A 5 2.99 5.72 15.58
N ILE A 6 4.15 6.36 15.77
CA ILE A 6 5.07 6.68 14.67
C ILE A 6 5.59 5.39 14.03
N LEU A 7 6.05 4.44 14.84
CA LEU A 7 6.51 3.14 14.34
C LEU A 7 5.41 2.37 13.61
N SER A 8 4.17 2.43 14.11
CA SER A 8 3.03 1.77 13.45
C SER A 8 2.69 2.40 12.09
N LEU A 9 2.80 3.73 11.97
CA LEU A 9 2.60 4.44 10.70
C LEU A 9 3.71 4.13 9.70
N LEU A 10 4.96 4.08 10.14
CA LEU A 10 6.10 3.69 9.30
C LEU A 10 5.99 2.24 8.83
N LEU A 11 5.53 1.34 9.71
CA LEU A 11 5.26 -0.06 9.36
C LEU A 11 4.16 -0.17 8.30
N ALA A 12 3.05 0.55 8.50
CA ALA A 12 1.95 0.57 7.53
C ALA A 12 2.39 1.12 6.17
N LEU A 13 3.16 2.22 6.16
CA LEU A 13 3.72 2.80 4.95
C LEU A 13 4.68 1.83 4.24
N SER A 14 5.57 1.18 4.98
CA SER A 14 6.50 0.18 4.43
C SER A 14 5.76 -1.02 3.84
N CYS A 15 4.70 -1.48 4.50
CA CYS A 15 3.87 -2.57 4.00
C CYS A 15 3.14 -2.19 2.71
N ALA A 16 2.51 -1.01 2.67
CA ALA A 16 1.83 -0.51 1.47
C ALA A 16 2.79 -0.32 0.29
N ALA A 17 4.01 0.18 0.52
CA ALA A 17 5.04 0.30 -0.51
C ALA A 17 5.45 -1.07 -1.07
N ASN A 18 5.66 -2.07 -0.21
CA ASN A 18 5.95 -3.44 -0.65
C ASN A 18 4.80 -4.03 -1.49
N ILE A 19 3.56 -3.86 -1.05
CA ILE A 19 2.37 -4.30 -1.80
C ILE A 19 2.31 -3.63 -3.17
N ALA A 20 2.57 -2.33 -3.26
CA ALA A 20 2.60 -1.60 -4.53
C ALA A 20 3.65 -2.16 -5.50
N VAL A 21 4.86 -2.43 -5.02
CA VAL A 21 5.94 -3.02 -5.82
C VAL A 21 5.54 -4.40 -6.35
N ILE A 22 5.02 -5.27 -5.48
CA ILE A 22 4.56 -6.61 -5.84
C ILE A 22 3.42 -6.53 -6.88
N ALA A 23 2.45 -5.65 -6.67
CA ALA A 23 1.32 -5.47 -7.60
C ALA A 23 1.79 -4.95 -8.97
N GLY A 24 2.78 -4.06 -9.01
CA GLY A 24 3.40 -3.60 -10.24
C GLY A 24 4.09 -4.73 -11.00
N PHE A 25 4.91 -5.53 -10.31
CA PHE A 25 5.56 -6.70 -10.91
C PHE A 25 4.56 -7.76 -11.36
N ALA A 26 3.52 -8.03 -10.56
CA ALA A 26 2.45 -8.94 -10.91
C ALA A 26 1.69 -8.46 -12.16
N GLY A 27 1.42 -7.16 -12.26
CA GLY A 27 0.84 -6.55 -13.45
C GLY A 27 1.72 -6.74 -14.69
N ARG A 28 3.04 -6.56 -14.56
CA ARG A 28 3.98 -6.82 -15.66
C ARG A 28 4.01 -8.29 -16.05
N ALA A 29 4.01 -9.20 -15.08
CA ALA A 29 3.97 -10.64 -15.31
C ALA A 29 2.66 -11.09 -15.97
N ALA A 30 1.56 -10.40 -15.70
CA ALA A 30 0.26 -10.61 -16.35
C ALA A 30 0.16 -9.99 -17.76
N GLY A 31 1.25 -9.41 -18.29
CA GLY A 31 1.28 -8.83 -19.64
C GLY A 31 0.71 -7.42 -19.74
N LEU A 32 0.44 -6.73 -18.62
CA LEU A 32 -0.01 -5.35 -18.65
C LEU A 32 1.09 -4.41 -19.20
N GLY A 33 0.67 -3.41 -19.96
CA GLY A 33 1.54 -2.30 -20.37
C GLY A 33 2.08 -1.53 -19.16
N LEU A 34 3.22 -0.83 -19.33
CA LEU A 34 3.93 -0.15 -18.24
C LEU A 34 3.01 0.79 -17.43
N SER A 35 2.21 1.59 -18.13
CA SER A 35 1.24 2.52 -17.53
C SER A 35 0.16 1.81 -16.72
N ALA A 36 -0.40 0.71 -17.23
CA ALA A 36 -1.41 -0.09 -16.52
C ALA A 36 -0.82 -0.80 -15.29
N SER A 37 0.41 -1.32 -15.38
CA SER A 37 1.10 -1.91 -14.23
C SER A 37 1.41 -0.89 -13.14
N LEU A 38 1.83 0.34 -13.52
CA LEU A 38 2.06 1.43 -12.57
C LEU A 38 0.76 1.87 -11.89
N MET A 39 -0.35 1.90 -12.63
CA MET A 39 -1.65 2.21 -12.05
C MET A 39 -2.12 1.12 -11.08
N ALA A 40 -1.90 -0.17 -11.41
CA ALA A 40 -2.17 -1.29 -10.51
C ALA A 40 -1.31 -1.22 -9.23
N ALA A 41 -0.02 -0.90 -9.35
CA ALA A 41 0.87 -0.67 -8.22
C ALA A 41 0.36 0.44 -7.30
N GLY A 42 0.06 1.61 -7.88
CA GLY A 42 -0.41 2.77 -7.14
C GLY A 42 -1.75 2.54 -6.44
N THR A 43 -2.71 1.89 -7.12
CA THR A 43 -4.02 1.58 -6.54
C THR A 43 -3.92 0.57 -5.40
N ALA A 44 -3.08 -0.48 -5.53
CA ALA A 44 -2.86 -1.45 -4.46
C ALA A 44 -2.21 -0.82 -3.22
N GLY A 45 -1.20 0.03 -3.42
CA GLY A 45 -0.54 0.78 -2.33
C GLY A 45 -1.48 1.77 -1.64
N ALA A 46 -2.24 2.56 -2.41
CA ALA A 46 -3.18 3.52 -1.85
C ALA A 46 -4.32 2.84 -1.07
N SER A 47 -4.86 1.73 -1.61
CA SER A 47 -5.96 0.99 -0.96
C SER A 47 -5.51 0.37 0.36
N SER A 48 -4.29 -0.20 0.42
CA SER A 48 -3.76 -0.79 1.65
C SER A 48 -3.54 0.24 2.76
N LEU A 49 -3.00 1.42 2.42
CA LEU A 49 -2.91 2.56 3.35
C LEU A 49 -4.30 3.07 3.78
N GLY A 50 -5.25 3.15 2.84
CA GLY A 50 -6.63 3.53 3.12
C GLY A 50 -7.30 2.59 4.13
N LEU A 51 -7.13 1.27 3.95
CA LEU A 51 -7.63 0.25 4.88
C LEU A 51 -6.99 0.39 6.26
N TYR A 52 -5.69 0.67 6.34
CA TYR A 52 -5.01 0.91 7.61
C TYR A 52 -5.60 2.11 8.36
N PHE A 53 -5.82 3.24 7.67
CA PHE A 53 -6.45 4.41 8.28
C PHE A 53 -7.93 4.16 8.65
N ALA A 54 -8.67 3.43 7.83
CA ALA A 54 -10.05 3.05 8.14
C ALA A 54 -10.13 2.16 9.38
N ALA A 55 -9.23 1.17 9.50
CA ALA A 55 -9.13 0.32 10.68
C ALA A 55 -8.75 1.15 11.92
N LEU A 56 -7.78 2.06 11.78
CA LEU A 56 -7.45 2.99 12.85
C LEU A 56 -8.64 3.85 13.29
N ALA A 57 -9.50 4.29 12.37
CA ALA A 57 -10.69 5.06 12.73
C ALA A 57 -11.77 4.20 13.40
N ALA A 58 -11.88 2.92 13.06
CA ALA A 58 -12.89 2.00 13.62
C ALA A 58 -12.52 1.45 15.02
N TYR A 59 -11.24 1.31 15.32
CA TYR A 59 -10.73 0.72 16.58
C TYR A 59 -10.15 1.75 17.56
N ARG A 60 -10.46 3.03 17.34
CA ARG A 60 -10.13 4.14 18.25
C ARG A 60 -11.39 4.67 18.90
#